data_AF-A0A3L6JMC8-F1
#
_entry.id   AF-A0A3L6JMC8-F1
#
_cell.length_a   1.000
_cell.length_b   1.000
_cell.length_c   1.000
_cell.angle_alpha   90.00
_cell.angle_beta   90.00
_cell.angle_gamma   90.00
#
_symmetry.space_group_name_H-M   'P 1'
#
loop_
_entity.id
_entity.type
_entity.pdbx_description
1 polymer ?
#
loop_
_entity_poly.entity_id
_entity_poly.type
_entity_poly.pdbx_seq_one_letter_code
_entity_poly.pdbx_strand_id
1 'polypeptide(L)' 'MAENYIIRIGDIPSRKIRKSVRGFLEDEDVAVVVNDGQIFDVVLEKNRLVMKSDELWSVQK' A
#
# COMPACT_ATOMS: atom_id res chain seq x y z
N MET A 1 3.60 10.06 -18.38
CA MET A 1 4.57 8.94 -18.35
C MET A 1 4.92 8.71 -16.90
N ALA A 2 4.63 7.54 -16.33
CA ALA A 2 4.95 7.26 -14.92
C ALA A 2 6.36 6.64 -14.87
N GLU A 3 7.30 7.32 -14.21
CA GLU A 3 8.61 6.77 -13.91
C GLU A 3 8.49 5.86 -12.69
N ASN A 4 8.98 4.62 -12.83
CA ASN A 4 8.98 3.67 -11.72
C ASN A 4 10.24 3.87 -10.88
N TYR A 5 10.05 4.21 -9.61
CA TYR A 5 11.14 4.32 -8.64
C TYR A 5 11.18 3.07 -7.76
N ILE A 6 12.31 2.36 -7.78
CA ILE A 6 12.55 1.20 -6.93
C ILE A 6 13.38 1.65 -5.73
N ILE A 7 12.81 1.59 -4.54
CA ILE A 7 13.50 1.91 -3.28
C ILE A 7 13.82 0.60 -2.56
N ARG A 8 15.09 0.32 -2.24
CA ARG A 8 15.43 -0.84 -1.41
C ARG A 8 15.06 -0.52 0.04
N ILE A 9 14.54 -1.50 0.77
CA ILE A 9 14.16 -1.31 2.20
C ILE A 9 15.34 -0.80 3.04
N GLY A 10 16.56 -1.24 2.73
CA GLY A 10 17.79 -0.77 3.40
C GLY A 10 18.06 0.72 3.22
N ASP A 11 17.60 1.31 2.11
CA ASP A 11 17.82 2.71 1.75
C ASP A 11 16.85 3.65 2.48
N ILE A 12 15.80 3.10 3.13
CA ILE A 12 14.88 3.87 3.96
C ILE A 12 15.62 4.26 5.25
N PRO A 13 15.90 5.55 5.51
CA PRO A 13 16.77 5.95 6.62
C PRO A 13 16.11 5.76 7.99
N SER A 14 14.79 5.94 8.07
CA SER A 14 14.06 5.82 9.34
C SER A 14 13.80 4.36 9.71
N ARG A 15 14.32 3.95 10.88
CA ARG A 15 14.05 2.63 11.46
C ARG A 15 12.56 2.38 11.67
N LYS A 16 11.80 3.40 12.07
CA LYS A 16 10.34 3.31 12.27
C LYS A 16 9.64 3.02 10.93
N ILE A 17 10.01 3.75 9.87
CA ILE A 17 9.44 3.54 8.53
C ILE A 17 9.82 2.16 8.00
N ARG A 18 11.07 1.72 8.17
CA ARG A 18 11.49 0.36 7.79
C ARG A 18 10.65 -0.73 8.45
N LYS A 19 10.27 -0.56 9.72
CA LYS A 19 9.42 -1.52 10.44
C LYS A 19 8.01 -1.56 9.85
N SER A 20 7.40 -0.38 9.64
CA SER A 20 6.07 -0.29 9.02
C SER A 20 6.03 -0.86 7.60
N VAL A 21 7.06 -0.62 6.79
CA VAL A 21 7.16 -1.19 5.43
C VAL A 21 7.32 -2.71 5.45
N ARG A 22 8.05 -3.27 6.42
CA ARG A 22 8.12 -4.73 6.58
C ARG A 22 6.80 -5.33 7.01
N GLY A 23 6.14 -4.75 8.01
CA GLY A 23 4.82 -5.20 8.45
C GLY A 23 3.82 -5.20 7.28
N PHE A 24 3.80 -4.12 6.49
CA PHE A 24 3.00 -4.05 5.27
C PHE A 24 3.30 -5.20 4.28
N LEU A 25 4.57 -5.55 4.07
CA LEU A 25 4.95 -6.64 3.15
C LEU A 25 4.71 -8.04 3.72
N GLU A 26 4.52 -8.16 5.03
CA GLU A 26 4.30 -9.42 5.77
C GLU A 26 2.80 -9.64 6.06
N ASP A 27 1.90 -9.04 5.26
CA ASP A 27 0.43 -9.12 5.37
C ASP A 27 -0.17 -8.50 6.66
N GLU A 28 0.44 -7.47 7.24
CA GLU A 28 -0.30 -6.63 8.20
C GLU A 28 -1.42 -5.86 7.48
N ASP A 29 -2.61 -5.80 8.09
CA ASP A 29 -3.74 -5.01 7.57
C ASP A 29 -3.38 -3.52 7.58
N VAL A 30 -3.36 -2.88 6.40
CA VAL A 30 -2.96 -1.48 6.26
C VAL A 30 -4.10 -0.68 5.64
N ALA A 31 -4.32 0.52 6.17
CA ALA A 31 -5.36 1.43 5.71
C ALA A 31 -4.79 2.82 5.38
N VAL A 32 -5.38 3.46 4.38
CA VAL A 32 -5.10 4.86 4.02
C VAL A 32 -6.17 5.75 4.62
N VAL A 33 -5.73 6.78 5.34
CA VAL A 33 -6.60 7.87 5.79
C VAL A 33 -6.48 9.01 4.77
N VAL A 34 -7.58 9.34 4.10
CA VAL A 34 -7.65 10.48 3.18
C VAL A 34 -8.01 11.77 3.93
N ASN A 35 -7.84 12.91 3.28
CA ASN A 35 -7.92 14.25 3.89
C ASN A 35 -9.27 14.58 4.55
N ASP A 36 -10.35 13.87 4.21
CA ASP A 36 -11.69 14.02 4.79
C ASP A 36 -11.91 13.09 6.00
N GLY A 37 -10.88 12.36 6.43
CA GLY A 37 -10.94 11.41 7.54
C GLY A 37 -11.52 10.05 7.17
N GLN A 38 -11.85 9.81 5.90
CA GLN A 38 -12.24 8.48 5.45
C GLN A 38 -11.04 7.52 5.50
N ILE A 39 -11.30 6.28 5.92
CA ILE A 39 -10.31 5.22 6.07
C ILE A 39 -10.63 4.14 5.05
N PHE A 40 -9.67 3.82 4.19
CA PHE A 40 -9.80 2.77 3.17
C PHE A 40 -8.76 1.68 3.41
N ASP A 41 -9.23 0.43 3.49
CA ASP A 41 -8.33 -0.72 3.48
C ASP A 41 -7.60 -0.80 2.13
N VAL A 42 -6.30 -1.07 2.18
CA VAL A 42 -5.45 -1.23 0.99
C VAL A 42 -4.74 -2.57 1.03
N VAL A 43 -4.67 -3.22 -0.12
CA VAL A 43 -3.98 -4.50 -0.31
C VAL A 43 -2.89 -4.36 -1.37
N LEU A 44 -1.89 -5.24 -1.34
CA LEU A 44 -0.82 -5.29 -2.33
C LEU A 44 -1.16 -6.31 -3.42
N GLU A 45 -1.64 -5.86 -4.57
CA GLU A 45 -1.86 -6.71 -5.74
C GLU A 45 -0.81 -6.43 -6.83
N LYS A 46 -0.15 -7.47 -7.34
CA LYS A 46 0.78 -7.37 -8.48
C LYS A 46 1.81 -6.22 -8.30
N ASN A 47 2.38 -6.08 -7.10
CA ASN A 47 3.29 -5.01 -6.70
C ASN A 47 2.69 -3.59 -6.77
N ARG A 48 1.38 -3.45 -6.60
CA ARG A 48 0.66 -2.17 -6.55
C ARG A 48 -0.25 -2.14 -5.33
N LEU A 49 -0.31 -0.98 -4.68
CA LEU A 49 -1.32 -0.72 -3.65
C LEU A 49 -2.66 -0.46 -4.34
N VAL A 50 -3.67 -1.23 -3.99
CA VAL A 50 -5.04 -1.06 -4.49
C VAL A 50 -6.00 -0.96 -3.30
N MET A 51 -7.04 -0.13 -3.43
CA MET A 51 -8.08 -0.06 -2.40
C MET A 51 -8.91 -1.35 -2.45
N LYS A 52 -9.21 -1.95 -1.30
CA LYS A 52 -10.01 -3.17 -1.22
C LYS A 52 -11.41 -3.01 -1.82
N SER A 53 -11.95 -1.78 -1.83
CA SER A 53 -13.21 -1.45 -2.49
C SER A 53 -13.16 -1.51 -4.03
N ASP A 54 -11.97 -1.40 -4.64
CA ASP A 54 -11.81 -1.48 -6.11
C ASP A 54 -11.90 -2.94 -6.62
N GLU A 55 -11.68 -3.93 -5.75
CA GLU A 55 -11.88 -5.35 -6.09
C GLU A 55 -13.36 -5.65 -6.40
N LEU A 56 -14.30 -4.96 -5.74
CA LEU A 56 -15.74 -5.16 -5.96
C LEU A 56 -16.21 -4.70 -7.36
N TRP A 57 -15.48 -3.80 -8.02
CA TRP A 57 -15.81 -3.34 -9.37
C TRP A 57 -15.21 -4.21 -10.49
N SER A 58 -14.29 -5.11 -10.14
CA SER A 58 -13.56 -5.92 -11.11
C SER A 58 -14.22 -7.29 -11.40
N VAL A 59 -15.30 -7.66 -10.67
CA VAL A 59 -16.00 -8.96 -10.81
C VAL A 59 -17.27 -8.86 -11.68
N GLN A 60 -17.51 -7.73 -12.37
CA GLN A 60 -18.72 -7.52 -13.19
C GLN A 60 -18.49 -7.24 -14.68
N LYS A 61 -17.42 -7.75 -15.30
CA LYS A 61 -17.30 -7.66 -16.77
C LYS A 61 -16.75 -8.92 -17.43
#